data_AF-A0A5B7YE83-F1
#
_entry.id   AF-A0A5B7YE83-F1
#
_cell.length_a   1.000
_cell.length_b   1.000
_cell.length_c   1.000
_cell.angle_alpha   90.00
_cell.angle_beta   90.00
_cell.angle_gamma   90.00
#
_symmetry.space_group_name_H-M   'P 1'
#
loop_
_entity.id
_entity.type
_entity.pdbx_description
1 polymer ?
#
loop_
_entity_poly.entity_id
_entity_poly.type
_entity_poly.pdbx_seq_one_letter_code
_entity_poly.pdbx_strand_id
1 'polypeptide(L)'
;MTTFFTELKRGTAASHTALEATYPFSTMMKPAVFDRQAYTQNLLILASFHNCVSNFIQNIENSELLSEFIDTDAVMQAISHDLIALGRQPDFPDFPLISSAESPEHALAGAYVWMGSSMGARILYRWLNHAGYEDFPTAYYQQMIALGQRWPEFVEHGLDYVQQHKLDVDACIDIANQLFDGLQVCANTLSHQKHHPA
;
A
#
# COMPACT_ATOMS: atom_id res chain seq x y z
N MET A 1 -16.63 4.06 22.82
CA MET A 1 -16.27 5.30 22.11
C MET A 1 -15.57 4.87 20.83
N THR A 2 -16.14 5.18 19.67
CA THR A 2 -15.54 4.88 18.37
C THR A 2 -14.64 6.05 17.99
N THR A 3 -13.38 5.78 17.62
CA THR A 3 -12.44 6.81 17.15
C THR A 3 -12.46 6.90 15.62
N PHE A 4 -11.98 8.00 15.04
CA PHE A 4 -11.91 8.21 13.59
C PHE A 4 -11.25 7.03 12.86
N PHE A 5 -10.09 6.55 13.35
CA PHE A 5 -9.41 5.38 12.79
C PHE A 5 -10.14 4.05 13.00
N THR A 6 -10.98 3.93 14.03
CA THR A 6 -11.84 2.75 14.21
C THR A 6 -12.94 2.72 13.15
N GLU A 7 -13.49 3.88 12.80
CA GLU A 7 -14.47 4.02 11.72
C GLU A 7 -13.84 3.76 10.35
N LEU A 8 -12.67 4.32 10.06
CA LEU A 8 -11.90 4.03 8.84
C LEU A 8 -11.67 2.52 8.66
N LYS A 9 -11.20 1.85 9.71
CA LYS A 9 -10.95 0.40 9.68
C LYS A 9 -12.23 -0.39 9.41
N ARG A 10 -13.36 0.04 10.00
CA ARG A 10 -14.65 -0.60 9.79
C ARG A 10 -15.18 -0.37 8.36
N GLY A 11 -15.10 0.86 7.87
CA GLY A 11 -15.60 1.26 6.56
C GLY A 11 -14.81 0.69 5.38
N THR A 12 -13.55 0.29 5.61
CA THR A 12 -12.67 -0.27 4.57
C THR A 12 -12.50 -1.80 4.64
N ALA A 13 -13.09 -2.45 5.65
CA ALA A 13 -12.87 -3.87 5.91
C ALA A 13 -13.24 -4.77 4.71
N ALA A 14 -14.37 -4.50 4.06
CA ALA A 14 -14.82 -5.27 2.90
C ALA A 14 -13.85 -5.17 1.72
N SER A 15 -13.41 -3.96 1.38
CA SER A 15 -12.47 -3.71 0.27
C SER A 15 -11.10 -4.29 0.55
N HIS A 16 -10.61 -4.21 1.81
CA HIS A 16 -9.39 -4.88 2.24
C HIS A 16 -9.49 -6.40 2.06
N THR A 17 -10.59 -7.03 2.50
CA THR A 17 -10.82 -8.47 2.32
C THR A 17 -10.92 -8.85 0.85
N ALA A 18 -11.57 -8.04 0.01
CA ALA A 18 -11.65 -8.26 -1.44
C ALA A 18 -10.26 -8.21 -2.10
N LEU A 19 -9.42 -7.24 -1.69
CA LEU A 19 -8.05 -7.15 -2.16
C LEU A 19 -7.24 -8.41 -1.82
N GLU A 20 -7.32 -8.90 -0.57
CA GLU A 20 -6.64 -10.13 -0.13
C GLU A 20 -7.10 -11.38 -0.90
N ALA A 21 -8.32 -11.37 -1.44
CA ALA A 21 -8.85 -12.44 -2.28
C ALA A 21 -8.42 -12.34 -3.76
N THR A 22 -7.80 -11.23 -4.18
CA THR A 22 -7.40 -10.97 -5.56
C THR A 22 -5.96 -11.42 -5.82
N TYR A 23 -5.67 -12.05 -6.96
CA TYR A 23 -4.29 -12.39 -7.34
C TYR A 23 -3.50 -11.11 -7.70
N PRO A 24 -2.24 -10.94 -7.27
CA PRO A 24 -1.38 -11.93 -6.63
C PRO A 24 -1.53 -12.06 -5.11
N PHE A 25 -2.15 -11.09 -4.43
CA PHE A 25 -2.30 -11.06 -2.97
C PHE A 25 -2.84 -12.38 -2.39
N SER A 26 -3.81 -12.99 -3.06
CA SER A 26 -4.44 -14.24 -2.64
C SER A 26 -3.53 -15.48 -2.70
N THR A 27 -2.34 -15.38 -3.29
CA THR A 27 -1.33 -16.45 -3.32
C THR A 27 -0.24 -16.27 -2.28
N MET A 28 -0.10 -15.05 -1.76
CA MET A 28 0.89 -14.75 -0.73
C MET A 28 0.63 -15.61 0.50
N MET A 29 1.70 -16.15 1.08
CA MET A 29 1.64 -17.09 2.21
C MET A 29 0.97 -18.44 1.93
N LYS A 30 0.77 -18.82 0.66
CA LYS A 30 0.26 -20.14 0.26
C LYS A 30 1.34 -20.91 -0.51
N PRO A 31 2.12 -21.79 0.14
CA PRO A 31 3.26 -22.49 -0.47
C PRO A 31 2.96 -23.20 -1.80
N ALA A 32 1.74 -23.72 -1.96
CA ALA A 32 1.35 -24.47 -3.16
C ALA A 32 1.16 -23.60 -4.42
N VAL A 33 0.95 -22.29 -4.26
CA VAL A 33 0.60 -21.38 -5.37
C VAL A 33 1.42 -20.09 -5.38
N PHE A 34 2.21 -19.83 -4.33
CA PHE A 34 3.15 -18.73 -4.31
C PHE A 34 4.33 -19.00 -5.25
N ASP A 35 4.65 -18.04 -6.10
CA ASP A 35 5.78 -18.13 -7.00
C ASP A 35 6.45 -16.75 -7.20
N ARG A 36 7.59 -16.77 -7.91
CA ARG A 36 8.36 -15.57 -8.26
C ARG A 36 7.54 -14.55 -9.04
N GLN A 37 6.60 -14.99 -9.87
CA GLN A 37 5.77 -14.11 -10.67
C GLN A 37 4.77 -13.34 -9.81
N ALA A 38 4.01 -14.04 -8.97
CA ALA A 38 3.05 -13.44 -8.05
C ALA A 38 3.75 -12.45 -7.12
N TYR A 39 4.93 -12.81 -6.61
CA TYR A 39 5.76 -11.92 -5.80
C TYR A 39 6.17 -10.65 -6.53
N THR A 40 6.68 -10.79 -7.75
CA THR A 40 7.11 -9.65 -8.59
C THR A 40 5.93 -8.74 -8.90
N GLN A 41 4.77 -9.30 -9.27
CA GLN A 41 3.57 -8.52 -9.55
C GLN A 41 3.07 -7.79 -8.32
N ASN A 42 3.11 -8.44 -7.14
CA ASN A 42 2.74 -7.80 -5.89
C ASN A 42 3.62 -6.55 -5.62
N LEU A 43 4.93 -6.65 -5.82
CA LEU A 43 5.83 -5.49 -5.66
C LEU A 43 5.54 -4.38 -6.68
N LEU A 44 5.24 -4.70 -7.94
CA LEU A 44 4.87 -3.71 -8.96
C LEU A 44 3.57 -2.96 -8.61
N ILE A 45 2.56 -3.68 -8.11
CA ILE A 45 1.29 -3.09 -7.67
C ILE A 45 1.54 -2.13 -6.50
N LEU A 46 2.32 -2.57 -5.51
CA LEU A 46 2.65 -1.76 -4.35
C LEU A 46 3.47 -0.52 -4.74
N ALA A 47 4.40 -0.63 -5.68
CA ALA A 47 5.14 0.53 -6.19
C ALA A 47 4.23 1.56 -6.86
N SER A 48 3.26 1.10 -7.66
CA SER A 48 2.28 1.95 -8.35
C SER A 48 1.42 2.70 -7.34
N PHE A 49 0.96 1.99 -6.31
CA PHE A 49 0.22 2.55 -5.18
C PHE A 49 1.03 3.61 -4.42
N HIS A 50 2.26 3.28 -4.02
CA HIS A 50 3.11 4.20 -3.26
C HIS A 50 3.45 5.45 -4.07
N ASN A 51 3.77 5.30 -5.35
CA ASN A 51 4.00 6.45 -6.24
C ASN A 51 2.76 7.35 -6.34
N CYS A 52 1.57 6.77 -6.52
CA CYS A 52 0.31 7.51 -6.58
C CYS A 52 0.02 8.26 -5.27
N VAL A 53 0.11 7.57 -4.14
CA VAL A 53 -0.17 8.16 -2.82
C VAL A 53 0.80 9.27 -2.47
N SER A 54 2.09 9.09 -2.78
CA SER A 54 3.08 10.12 -2.54
C SER A 54 2.79 11.39 -3.35
N ASN A 55 2.44 11.24 -4.63
CA ASN A 55 2.19 12.37 -5.52
C ASN A 55 1.08 13.29 -4.98
N PHE A 56 -0.07 12.74 -4.57
CA PHE A 56 -1.13 13.62 -4.08
C PHE A 56 -0.88 14.12 -2.66
N ILE A 57 -0.19 13.38 -1.77
CA ILE A 57 0.12 13.89 -0.42
C ILE A 57 1.06 15.08 -0.49
N GLN A 58 2.05 15.05 -1.38
CA GLN A 58 2.99 16.15 -1.59
C GLN A 58 2.33 17.43 -2.14
N ASN A 59 1.20 17.30 -2.83
CA ASN A 59 0.48 18.44 -3.42
C ASN A 59 -0.56 19.07 -2.47
N ILE A 60 -0.86 18.43 -1.34
CA ILE A 60 -1.87 18.92 -0.38
C ILE A 60 -1.21 19.84 0.64
N GLU A 61 -1.71 21.07 0.76
CA GLU A 61 -1.24 22.03 1.75
C GLU A 61 -1.37 21.50 3.18
N ASN A 62 -0.36 21.78 4.00
CA ASN A 62 -0.27 21.39 5.41
C ASN A 62 -0.22 19.87 5.67
N SER A 63 0.19 19.05 4.69
CA SER A 63 0.31 17.59 4.84
C SER A 63 1.56 17.15 5.62
N GLU A 64 2.34 18.06 6.21
CA GLU A 64 3.61 17.76 6.87
C GLU A 64 3.44 16.84 8.09
N LEU A 65 2.28 16.94 8.76
CA LEU A 65 1.91 16.05 9.87
C LEU A 65 1.74 14.58 9.43
N LEU A 66 1.58 14.33 8.13
CA LEU A 66 1.42 12.99 7.57
C LEU A 66 2.65 12.56 6.75
N SER A 67 3.31 13.50 6.07
CA SER A 67 4.41 13.21 5.15
C SER A 67 5.63 12.59 5.83
N GLU A 68 5.85 12.87 7.12
CA GLU A 68 6.94 12.27 7.89
C GLU A 68 6.80 10.74 8.10
N PHE A 69 5.60 10.19 7.90
CA PHE A 69 5.31 8.76 8.07
C PHE A 69 5.35 7.97 6.75
N ILE A 70 5.42 8.67 5.61
CA ILE A 70 5.42 8.09 4.27
C ILE A 70 6.76 8.36 3.57
N ASP A 71 7.82 7.71 4.07
CA ASP A 71 9.17 7.81 3.51
C ASP A 71 9.24 7.22 2.08
N THR A 72 8.80 8.04 1.13
CA THR A 72 8.59 7.63 -0.25
C THR A 72 9.89 7.21 -0.90
N ASP A 73 10.95 8.00 -0.70
CA ASP A 73 12.25 7.71 -1.29
C ASP A 73 12.79 6.37 -0.81
N ALA A 74 12.78 6.12 0.50
CA ALA A 74 13.27 4.85 1.03
C ALA A 74 12.40 3.67 0.60
N VAL A 75 11.07 3.82 0.59
CA VAL A 75 10.15 2.75 0.15
C VAL A 75 10.34 2.43 -1.33
N MET A 76 10.40 3.44 -2.20
CA MET A 76 10.57 3.24 -3.64
C MET A 76 11.97 2.70 -3.98
N GLN A 77 13.01 3.10 -3.24
CA GLN A 77 14.35 2.50 -3.36
C GLN A 77 14.34 1.02 -2.95
N ALA A 78 13.67 0.68 -1.84
CA ALA A 78 13.57 -0.69 -1.36
C ALA A 78 12.80 -1.59 -2.34
N ILE A 79 11.70 -1.11 -2.93
CA ILE A 79 10.98 -1.85 -3.98
C ILE A 79 11.83 -2.00 -5.24
N SER A 80 12.51 -0.93 -5.66
CA SER A 80 13.38 -0.98 -6.84
C SER A 80 14.51 -1.99 -6.66
N HIS A 81 15.11 -2.05 -5.46
CA HIS A 81 16.11 -3.04 -5.10
C HIS A 81 15.57 -4.47 -5.24
N ASP A 82 14.40 -4.74 -4.66
CA ASP A 82 13.77 -6.06 -4.72
C ASP A 82 13.41 -6.44 -6.17
N LEU A 83 12.86 -5.52 -6.96
CA LEU A 83 12.52 -5.76 -8.37
C LEU A 83 13.76 -6.08 -9.22
N ILE A 84 14.85 -5.34 -9.04
CA ILE A 84 16.12 -5.59 -9.74
C ILE A 84 16.68 -6.98 -9.37
N ALA A 85 16.65 -7.35 -8.09
CA ALA A 85 17.07 -8.67 -7.63
C ALA A 85 16.19 -9.81 -8.18
N LEU A 86 14.93 -9.51 -8.52
CA LEU A 86 14.03 -10.44 -9.21
C LEU A 86 14.22 -10.47 -10.74
N GLY A 87 15.13 -9.65 -11.29
CA GLY A 87 15.35 -9.53 -12.73
C GLY A 87 14.30 -8.68 -13.46
N ARG A 88 13.55 -7.85 -12.74
CA ARG A 88 12.52 -6.96 -13.30
C ARG A 88 12.99 -5.51 -13.23
N GLN A 89 12.88 -4.79 -14.35
CA GLN A 89 13.12 -3.35 -14.34
C GLN A 89 12.01 -2.66 -13.53
N PRO A 90 12.35 -1.67 -12.69
CA PRO A 90 11.35 -0.85 -12.00
C PRO A 90 10.57 -0.04 -13.03
N ASP A 91 9.39 -0.55 -13.39
CA ASP A 91 8.43 0.07 -14.28
C ASP A 91 7.10 0.12 -13.54
N PHE A 92 6.71 1.33 -13.13
CA PHE A 92 5.58 1.54 -12.24
C PHE A 92 4.39 1.97 -13.10
N PRO A 93 3.44 1.07 -13.39
CA PRO A 93 2.27 1.44 -14.18
C PRO A 93 1.45 2.52 -13.46
N ASP A 94 0.70 3.28 -14.25
CA ASP A 94 -0.23 4.26 -13.72
C ASP A 94 -1.23 3.59 -12.77
N PHE A 95 -1.41 4.18 -11.60
CA PHE A 95 -2.40 3.73 -10.64
C PHE A 95 -3.77 4.32 -10.99
N PRO A 96 -4.81 3.50 -11.18
CA PRO A 96 -6.12 3.98 -11.61
C PRO A 96 -6.88 4.57 -10.40
N LEU A 97 -6.66 5.86 -10.14
CA LEU A 97 -7.44 6.61 -9.15
C LEU A 97 -8.65 7.26 -9.83
N ILE A 98 -9.83 7.13 -9.21
CA ILE A 98 -11.11 7.57 -9.79
C ILE A 98 -11.31 9.09 -9.62
N SER A 99 -10.72 9.71 -8.60
CA SER A 99 -10.81 11.14 -8.32
C SER A 99 -9.45 11.83 -8.36
N SER A 100 -9.37 12.98 -9.04
CA SER A 100 -8.18 13.83 -9.10
C SER A 100 -8.25 15.04 -8.17
N ALA A 101 -9.31 15.17 -7.37
CA ALA A 101 -9.48 16.30 -6.46
C ALA A 101 -8.61 16.08 -5.22
N GLU A 102 -7.49 16.79 -5.12
CA GLU A 102 -6.60 16.69 -3.96
C GLU A 102 -7.24 17.43 -2.77
N SER A 103 -7.51 16.72 -1.69
CA SER A 103 -8.10 17.27 -0.46
C SER A 103 -7.40 16.72 0.79
N PRO A 104 -7.51 17.39 1.95
CA PRO A 104 -7.01 16.86 3.21
C PRO A 104 -7.46 15.41 3.52
N GLU A 105 -8.69 15.04 3.14
CA GLU A 105 -9.18 13.66 3.25
C GLU A 105 -8.37 12.67 2.40
N HIS A 106 -7.92 13.09 1.20
CA HIS A 106 -7.04 12.27 0.37
C HIS A 106 -5.71 12.03 1.08
N ALA A 107 -5.12 13.07 1.69
CA ALA A 107 -3.85 12.91 2.38
C ALA A 107 -3.95 11.91 3.53
N LEU A 108 -4.96 12.04 4.39
CA LEU A 108 -5.15 11.13 5.51
C LEU A 108 -5.50 9.71 5.04
N ALA A 109 -6.41 9.55 4.08
CA ALA A 109 -6.80 8.24 3.56
C ALA A 109 -5.62 7.52 2.89
N GLY A 110 -4.83 8.24 2.09
CA GLY A 110 -3.61 7.71 1.47
C GLY A 110 -2.59 7.25 2.50
N ALA A 111 -2.25 8.12 3.45
CA ALA A 111 -1.32 7.79 4.53
C ALA A 111 -1.83 6.62 5.39
N TYR A 112 -3.14 6.55 5.64
CA TYR A 112 -3.77 5.45 6.37
C TYR A 112 -3.62 4.11 5.66
N VAL A 113 -3.92 4.03 4.36
CA VAL A 113 -3.77 2.77 3.59
C VAL A 113 -2.29 2.39 3.48
N TRP A 114 -1.40 3.36 3.26
CA TRP A 114 0.05 3.14 3.24
C TRP A 114 0.54 2.55 4.55
N MET A 115 0.27 3.21 5.68
CA MET A 115 0.71 2.76 7.00
C MET A 115 0.05 1.45 7.41
N GLY A 116 -1.18 1.19 6.96
CA GLY A 116 -1.88 -0.09 7.16
C GLY A 116 -1.14 -1.27 6.52
N SER A 117 -0.50 -1.05 5.36
CA SER A 117 0.26 -2.09 4.66
C SER A 117 1.47 -2.61 5.46
N SER A 118 2.00 -1.83 6.40
CA SER A 118 3.10 -2.22 7.29
C SER A 118 2.78 -3.42 8.18
N MET A 119 1.51 -3.58 8.57
CA MET A 119 1.08 -4.76 9.35
C MET A 119 1.15 -6.04 8.51
N GLY A 120 0.70 -5.97 7.25
CA GLY A 120 0.80 -7.07 6.29
C GLY A 120 2.26 -7.39 5.96
N ALA A 121 3.10 -6.37 5.80
CA ALA A 121 4.54 -6.50 5.57
C ALA A 121 5.24 -7.34 6.63
N ARG A 122 4.90 -7.14 7.91
CA ARG A 122 5.46 -7.93 9.02
C ARG A 122 5.15 -9.43 8.91
N ILE A 123 3.94 -9.77 8.48
CA ILE A 123 3.53 -11.18 8.34
C ILE A 123 4.24 -11.81 7.13
N LEU A 124 4.25 -11.11 6.00
CA LEU A 124 4.92 -11.56 4.78
C LEU A 124 6.42 -11.72 4.96
N TYR A 125 7.08 -10.76 5.61
CA TYR A 125 8.50 -10.83 5.91
C TYR A 125 8.85 -12.08 6.72
N ARG A 126 8.09 -12.37 7.79
CA ARG A 126 8.32 -13.57 8.60
C ARG A 126 8.18 -14.84 7.78
N TRP A 127 7.16 -14.90 6.92
CA TRP A 127 6.91 -16.04 6.06
C TRP A 127 8.01 -16.25 5.02
N LEU A 128 8.51 -15.17 4.39
CA LEU A 128 9.61 -15.21 3.42
C LEU A 128 10.96 -15.59 4.06
N ASN A 129 11.11 -15.46 5.38
CA ASN A 129 12.30 -15.91 6.10
C ASN A 129 12.24 -17.39 6.52
N HIS A 130 11.20 -18.13 6.12
CA HIS A 130 11.17 -19.57 6.29
C HIS A 130 12.04 -20.28 5.23
N ALA A 131 12.50 -21.49 5.56
CA ALA A 131 13.32 -22.28 4.65
C ALA A 131 12.61 -22.54 3.31
N GLY A 132 13.30 -22.32 2.20
CA GLY A 132 12.79 -22.48 0.83
C GLY A 132 12.35 -21.20 0.13
N TYR A 133 12.51 -20.03 0.77
CA TYR A 133 12.19 -18.71 0.20
C TYR A 133 13.38 -17.73 0.24
N GLU A 134 14.60 -18.21 0.46
CA GLU A 134 15.82 -17.39 0.63
C GLU A 134 16.16 -16.56 -0.62
N ASP A 135 15.71 -16.99 -1.80
CA ASP A 135 15.93 -16.31 -3.08
C ASP A 135 14.96 -15.14 -3.33
N PHE A 136 14.06 -14.84 -2.39
CA PHE A 136 13.12 -13.73 -2.47
C PHE A 136 13.67 -12.53 -1.68
N PRO A 137 13.95 -11.40 -2.36
CA PRO A 137 14.49 -10.21 -1.69
C PRO A 137 13.39 -9.54 -0.85
N THR A 138 13.75 -8.96 0.29
CA THR A 138 12.77 -8.50 1.29
C THR A 138 12.95 -7.04 1.73
N ALA A 139 13.72 -6.24 1.00
CA ALA A 139 14.05 -4.87 1.39
C ALA A 139 12.78 -4.03 1.59
N TYR A 140 11.79 -4.18 0.69
CA TYR A 140 10.53 -3.46 0.78
C TYR A 140 9.80 -3.74 2.10
N TYR A 141 9.63 -5.03 2.47
CA TYR A 141 8.91 -5.36 3.69
C TYR A 141 9.67 -4.95 4.94
N GLN A 142 11.00 -4.99 4.93
CA GLN A 142 11.81 -4.47 6.03
C GLN A 142 11.58 -2.98 6.22
N GLN A 143 11.57 -2.20 5.13
CA GLN A 143 11.30 -0.76 5.18
C GLN A 143 9.89 -0.46 5.71
N MET A 144 8.87 -1.17 5.22
CA MET A 144 7.50 -1.00 5.72
C MET A 144 7.36 -1.39 7.19
N ILE A 145 8.05 -2.44 7.66
CA ILE A 145 8.07 -2.80 9.08
C ILE A 145 8.68 -1.67 9.92
N ALA A 146 9.76 -1.06 9.48
CA ALA A 146 10.39 0.06 10.17
C ALA A 146 9.43 1.25 10.29
N LEU A 147 8.76 1.63 9.21
CA LEU A 147 7.72 2.68 9.25
C LEU A 147 6.56 2.30 10.17
N GLY A 148 6.11 1.05 10.13
CA GLY A 148 5.01 0.54 10.96
C GLY A 148 5.25 0.63 12.47
N GLN A 149 6.50 0.75 12.94
CA GLN A 149 6.80 0.99 14.36
C GLN A 149 6.24 2.33 14.85
N ARG A 150 6.09 3.30 13.93
CA ARG A 150 5.55 4.63 14.20
C ARG A 150 4.03 4.72 14.07
N TRP A 151 3.33 3.59 13.93
CA TRP A 151 1.86 3.58 13.84
C TRP A 151 1.16 4.35 14.99
N PRO A 152 1.57 4.22 16.28
CA PRO A 152 0.96 4.99 17.35
C PRO A 152 1.10 6.50 17.18
N GLU A 153 2.30 6.98 16.79
CA GLU A 153 2.57 8.40 16.50
C GLU A 153 1.74 8.88 15.31
N PHE A 154 1.65 8.09 14.24
CA PHE A 154 0.82 8.38 13.08
C PHE A 154 -0.66 8.54 13.45
N VAL A 155 -1.18 7.68 14.33
CA VAL A 155 -2.57 7.79 14.80
C VAL A 155 -2.78 9.08 15.61
N GLU A 156 -1.83 9.47 16.43
CA GLU A 156 -1.89 10.73 17.19
C GLU A 156 -1.88 11.94 16.25
N HIS A 157 -0.87 12.06 15.38
CA HIS A 157 -0.76 13.16 14.42
C HIS A 157 -1.93 13.19 13.43
N GLY A 158 -2.41 12.02 13.01
CA GLY A 158 -3.59 11.90 12.15
C GLY A 158 -4.86 12.41 12.83
N LEU A 159 -5.04 12.20 14.15
CA LEU A 159 -6.18 12.75 14.88
C LEU A 159 -6.09 14.27 15.03
N ASP A 160 -4.90 14.82 15.20
CA ASP A 160 -4.68 16.27 15.19
C ASP A 160 -4.99 16.86 13.81
N TYR A 161 -4.53 16.21 12.74
CA TYR A 161 -4.85 16.57 11.36
C TYR A 161 -6.36 16.53 11.09
N VAL A 162 -7.07 15.50 11.58
CA VAL A 162 -8.54 15.42 11.53
C VAL A 162 -9.20 16.63 12.18
N GLN A 163 -8.74 17.04 13.37
CA GLN A 163 -9.31 18.18 14.09
C GLN A 163 -9.02 19.51 13.40
N GLN A 164 -7.79 19.70 12.94
CA GLN A 164 -7.34 20.91 12.24
C GLN A 164 -8.13 21.15 10.95
N HIS A 165 -8.33 20.11 10.16
CA HIS A 165 -8.98 20.19 8.85
C HIS A 165 -10.48 19.86 8.88
N LYS A 166 -11.01 19.43 10.05
CA LYS A 166 -12.41 19.03 10.24
C LYS A 166 -12.84 17.95 9.24
N LEU A 167 -12.00 16.93 9.10
CA LEU A 167 -12.18 15.90 8.09
C LEU A 167 -13.48 15.13 8.28
N ASP A 168 -14.12 14.82 7.16
CA ASP A 168 -15.24 13.90 7.10
C ASP A 168 -14.73 12.46 7.02
N VAL A 169 -15.14 11.64 7.99
CA VAL A 169 -14.72 10.23 8.06
C VAL A 169 -15.29 9.42 6.89
N ASP A 170 -16.50 9.74 6.43
CA ASP A 170 -17.13 9.00 5.33
C ASP A 170 -16.40 9.30 4.01
N ALA A 171 -15.99 10.55 3.79
CA ALA A 171 -15.14 10.92 2.65
C ALA A 171 -13.78 10.21 2.68
N CYS A 172 -13.11 10.15 3.85
CA CYS A 172 -11.86 9.39 3.98
C CYS A 172 -12.05 7.89 3.73
N ILE A 173 -13.18 7.31 4.15
CA ILE A 173 -13.55 5.90 3.89
C ILE A 173 -13.71 5.68 2.38
N ASP A 174 -14.45 6.55 1.69
CA ASP A 174 -14.68 6.47 0.25
C ASP A 174 -13.36 6.52 -0.53
N ILE A 175 -12.45 7.44 -0.15
CA ILE A 175 -11.15 7.55 -0.80
C ILE A 175 -10.28 6.32 -0.51
N ALA A 176 -10.25 5.84 0.74
CA ALA A 176 -9.50 4.64 1.07
C ALA A 176 -10.03 3.41 0.30
N ASN A 177 -11.34 3.30 0.13
CA ASN A 177 -11.95 2.26 -0.70
C ASN A 177 -11.57 2.38 -2.18
N GLN A 178 -11.50 3.60 -2.74
CA GLN A 178 -10.99 3.82 -4.10
C GLN A 178 -9.53 3.38 -4.25
N LEU A 179 -8.70 3.56 -3.23
CA LEU A 179 -7.32 3.04 -3.23
C LEU A 179 -7.30 1.50 -3.22
N PHE A 180 -8.16 0.85 -2.43
CA PHE A 180 -8.29 -0.61 -2.48
C PHE A 180 -8.80 -1.11 -3.84
N ASP A 181 -9.71 -0.40 -4.48
CA ASP A 181 -10.18 -0.71 -5.83
C ASP A 181 -9.07 -0.52 -6.86
N GLY A 182 -8.28 0.55 -6.75
CA GLY A 182 -7.13 0.78 -7.63
C GLY A 182 -6.09 -0.34 -7.54
N LEU A 183 -5.80 -0.82 -6.32
CA LEU A 183 -4.94 -1.99 -6.10
C LEU A 183 -5.50 -3.25 -6.78
N GLN A 184 -6.81 -3.48 -6.71
CA GLN A 184 -7.48 -4.60 -7.40
C GLN A 184 -7.43 -4.45 -8.93
N VAL A 185 -7.60 -3.25 -9.47
CA VAL A 185 -7.50 -3.01 -10.92
C VAL A 185 -6.08 -3.24 -11.42
N CYS A 186 -5.05 -2.77 -10.70
CA CYS A 186 -3.65 -3.06 -11.02
C CYS A 186 -3.38 -4.57 -11.00
N ALA A 187 -3.86 -5.26 -9.96
CA ALA A 187 -3.77 -6.71 -9.83
C ALA A 187 -4.39 -7.43 -11.05
N ASN A 188 -5.62 -7.10 -11.43
CA ASN A 188 -6.28 -7.70 -12.58
C ASN A 188 -5.54 -7.39 -13.89
N THR A 189 -5.10 -6.15 -14.08
CA THR A 189 -4.40 -5.73 -15.31
C THR A 189 -3.09 -6.49 -15.50
N LEU A 190 -2.25 -6.58 -14.47
CA LEU A 190 -0.99 -7.31 -14.52
C LEU A 190 -1.19 -8.82 -14.65
N SER A 191 -2.30 -9.34 -14.15
CA SER A 191 -2.66 -10.76 -14.31
C SER A 191 -3.03 -11.12 -15.75
N HIS A 192 -3.71 -10.21 -16.45
CA HIS A 192 -4.17 -10.42 -17.83
C HIS A 192 -3.10 -10.20 -18.90
N GLN A 193 -1.98 -9.52 -18.59
CA GLN A 193 -0.83 -9.40 -19.50
C GLN A 193 -0.14 -10.75 -19.84
N LYS A 194 -0.64 -11.88 -19.31
CA LYS A 194 -0.18 -13.26 -19.55
C LYS A 194 -0.47 -13.86 -20.94
N HIS A 195 -0.97 -13.14 -21.95
CA HIS A 195 -1.43 -13.75 -23.22
C HIS A 195 -0.77 -13.31 -24.53
N HIS A 196 0.41 -12.68 -24.49
CA HIS A 196 1.24 -12.56 -25.69
C HIS A 196 2.59 -13.26 -25.52
N PRO A 197 2.76 -14.50 -26.03
CA PRO A 197 4.09 -14.97 -26.34
C PRO A 197 4.65 -14.09 -27.46
N ALA A 198 5.85 -13.56 -27.23
CA ALA A 198 6.71 -13.10 -28.31
C ALA A 198 7.14 -14.29 -29.18
#